data_AF-A0A8S2M9K8-F1
#
_entry.id   AF-A0A8S2M9K8-F1
#
_cell.length_a   1.000
_cell.length_b   1.000
_cell.length_c   1.000
_cell.angle_alpha   90.00
_cell.angle_beta   90.00
_cell.angle_gamma   90.00
#
_symmetry.space_group_name_H-M   'P 1'
#
loop_
_entity.id
_entity.type
_entity.pdbx_description
1 polymer ?
#
loop_
_entity_poly.entity_id
_entity_poly.type
_entity_poly.pdbx_seq_one_letter_code
_entity_poly.pdbx_strand_id
1 'polypeptide(L)'
;NRKHTDIAINWAGGLHHAKKSEASGFCYINDIVLAILELLKYHQRVLYVDIDVHHGDGVEEAFYTTDRVMTVSFHKFGEYFPGTGDLRDIGAGRGKYYAVNFPLRDGIDDDTYETIFKPVMTKVIETYQPNAIVLQCGADSLTGDRLGCFNLTLKGHGKCVEFIKSLNLPLLLLGGGGYTIRNVARAWTNETAIALSQEISNELPYNDYFEYYGPDFKLNISPSNMPNQNSSEYLDKIKIKLFENLRMLPHVPGVQMQAIPDDIMDVDRAADEDKDSDPNKRISQVKRDRRIVDERELSDSEDEDGDGRRNQSNGKQSSNKRKATSETIYVAGAALNGTDVFVPFAPTAANTGVSQDAKITESTITVSSDNDKTTENISLDETTKSVKPSEEESIPTVTNQEATPTATVVAENQSSITTADENVPTQEAPTEAMNTSETS
;
A
#
# COMPACT_ATOMS: atom_id res chain seq x y z
N ASN A 1 6.22 -5.64 18.74
CA ASN A 1 6.80 -6.82 19.43
C ASN A 1 7.60 -6.46 20.67
N ARG A 2 8.91 -6.14 20.58
CA ARG A 2 9.79 -5.94 21.77
C ARG A 2 9.55 -4.66 22.60
N LYS A 3 8.47 -3.90 22.32
CA LYS A 3 8.06 -2.65 23.01
C LYS A 3 9.13 -1.53 23.06
N HIS A 4 10.07 -1.51 22.12
CA HIS A 4 11.07 -0.44 21.98
C HIS A 4 10.60 0.78 21.18
N THR A 5 9.52 0.65 20.41
CA THR A 5 8.91 1.75 19.64
C THR A 5 7.40 1.56 19.54
N ASP A 6 6.67 2.66 19.45
CA ASP A 6 5.22 2.70 19.20
C ASP A 6 4.90 2.65 17.69
N ILE A 7 5.73 3.30 16.88
CA ILE A 7 5.62 3.33 15.42
C ILE A 7 6.93 2.84 14.79
N ALA A 8 6.83 1.98 13.78
CA ALA A 8 7.93 1.60 12.89
C ALA A 8 7.55 1.95 11.44
N ILE A 9 8.54 2.36 10.62
CA ILE A 9 8.31 2.79 9.24
C ILE A 9 9.29 2.05 8.32
N ASN A 10 8.78 1.48 7.22
CA ASN A 10 9.57 0.89 6.14
C ASN A 10 8.95 1.18 4.76
N TRP A 11 9.32 2.32 4.17
CA TRP A 11 8.85 2.73 2.83
C TRP A 11 9.34 1.84 1.68
N ALA A 12 10.32 0.96 1.91
CA ALA A 12 10.76 -0.04 0.92
C ALA A 12 9.94 -1.34 0.96
N GLY A 13 9.08 -1.50 1.97
CA GLY A 13 8.10 -2.59 2.08
C GLY A 13 6.73 -2.21 1.55
N GLY A 14 5.74 -3.05 1.80
CA GLY A 14 4.35 -2.85 1.35
C GLY A 14 3.98 -3.61 0.08
N LEU A 15 4.72 -4.68 -0.26
CA LEU A 15 4.59 -5.43 -1.52
C LEU A 15 3.43 -6.44 -1.46
N HIS A 16 2.20 -5.91 -1.40
CA HIS A 16 0.99 -6.65 -1.03
C HIS A 16 0.50 -7.71 -2.02
N HIS A 17 0.94 -7.70 -3.29
CA HIS A 17 0.47 -8.62 -4.33
C HIS A 17 1.19 -9.98 -4.36
N ALA A 18 2.36 -10.08 -3.72
CA ALA A 18 3.16 -11.31 -3.75
C ALA A 18 2.38 -12.47 -3.10
N LYS A 19 2.36 -13.62 -3.78
CA LYS A 19 1.62 -14.81 -3.35
C LYS A 19 2.54 -15.79 -2.63
N LYS A 20 1.97 -16.88 -2.12
CA LYS A 20 2.75 -17.93 -1.43
C LYS A 20 3.80 -18.61 -2.31
N SER A 21 3.53 -18.74 -3.62
CA SER A 21 4.37 -19.52 -4.55
C SER A 21 4.62 -18.83 -5.90
N GLU A 22 4.22 -17.57 -6.07
CA GLU A 22 4.39 -16.81 -7.32
C GLU A 22 4.50 -15.31 -7.06
N ALA A 23 5.18 -14.61 -7.98
CA ALA A 23 5.26 -13.15 -7.99
C ALA A 23 4.09 -12.57 -8.79
N SER A 24 3.54 -11.44 -8.35
CA SER A 24 2.41 -10.76 -8.99
C SER A 24 2.48 -9.26 -8.72
N GLY A 25 1.97 -8.40 -9.62
CA GLY A 25 1.89 -6.95 -9.41
C GLY A 25 3.20 -6.30 -8.96
N PHE A 26 4.31 -6.61 -9.63
CA PHE A 26 5.69 -6.20 -9.28
C PHE A 26 6.22 -6.69 -7.91
N CYS A 27 5.44 -7.46 -7.16
CA CYS A 27 5.76 -7.97 -5.83
C CYS A 27 6.29 -9.41 -5.90
N TYR A 28 7.46 -9.66 -5.30
CA TYR A 28 8.14 -10.98 -5.33
C TYR A 28 8.09 -11.72 -3.98
N ILE A 29 8.19 -10.98 -2.88
CA ILE A 29 8.11 -11.49 -1.50
C ILE A 29 7.12 -10.60 -0.78
N ASN A 30 6.15 -11.20 -0.09
CA ASN A 30 5.15 -10.47 0.67
C ASN A 30 5.70 -10.12 2.06
N ASP A 31 6.40 -8.99 2.16
CA ASP A 31 7.00 -8.52 3.40
C ASP A 31 5.95 -8.23 4.49
N ILE A 32 4.76 -7.78 4.09
CA ILE A 32 3.61 -7.56 4.96
C ILE A 32 3.18 -8.85 5.66
N VAL A 33 3.00 -9.95 4.91
CA VAL A 33 2.61 -11.25 5.48
C VAL A 33 3.65 -11.75 6.48
N LEU A 34 4.94 -11.60 6.16
CA LEU A 34 6.03 -11.95 7.08
C LEU A 34 6.02 -11.09 8.35
N ALA A 35 5.82 -9.78 8.22
CA ALA A 35 5.69 -8.86 9.35
C ALA A 35 4.48 -9.19 10.23
N ILE A 36 3.32 -9.49 9.63
CA ILE A 36 2.11 -9.88 10.37
C ILE A 36 2.33 -11.21 11.12
N LEU A 37 2.97 -12.21 10.49
CA LEU A 37 3.31 -13.47 11.17
C LEU A 37 4.22 -13.26 12.39
N GLU A 38 5.18 -12.34 12.29
CA GLU A 38 6.02 -11.93 13.42
C GLU A 38 5.22 -11.16 14.48
N LEU A 39 4.31 -10.24 14.11
CA LEU A 39 3.39 -9.59 15.07
C LEU A 39 2.49 -10.62 15.79
N LEU A 40 2.00 -11.63 15.09
CA LEU A 40 1.12 -12.69 15.62
C LEU A 40 1.78 -13.58 16.69
N LYS A 41 3.09 -13.49 16.91
CA LYS A 41 3.74 -14.08 18.09
C LYS A 41 3.30 -13.42 19.41
N TYR A 42 3.11 -12.10 19.39
CA TYR A 42 2.89 -11.29 20.59
C TYR A 42 1.48 -10.66 20.64
N HIS A 43 0.84 -10.49 19.50
CA HIS A 43 -0.45 -9.83 19.35
C HIS A 43 -1.52 -10.87 18.97
N GLN A 44 -2.61 -10.95 19.76
CA GLN A 44 -3.66 -11.95 19.55
C GLN A 44 -4.44 -11.69 18.26
N ARG A 45 -4.69 -10.40 17.98
CA ARG A 45 -5.36 -9.87 16.80
C ARG A 45 -4.51 -8.76 16.17
N VAL A 46 -4.16 -8.91 14.90
CA VAL A 46 -3.49 -7.88 14.09
C VAL A 46 -4.50 -7.35 13.08
N LEU A 47 -4.54 -6.03 12.88
CA LEU A 47 -5.33 -5.40 11.82
C LEU A 47 -4.38 -5.00 10.68
N TYR A 48 -4.72 -5.39 9.46
CA TYR A 48 -4.10 -4.89 8.24
C TYR A 48 -5.04 -3.88 7.57
N VAL A 49 -4.51 -2.72 7.22
CA VAL A 49 -5.22 -1.65 6.52
C VAL A 49 -4.43 -1.30 5.26
N ASP A 50 -5.13 -1.19 4.14
CA ASP A 50 -4.55 -1.00 2.81
C ASP A 50 -5.26 0.17 2.11
N ILE A 51 -4.49 1.21 1.78
CA ILE A 51 -4.95 2.43 1.09
C ILE A 51 -4.28 2.62 -0.30
N ASP A 52 -3.66 1.57 -0.83
CA ASP A 52 -3.24 1.47 -2.22
C ASP A 52 -4.46 1.55 -3.16
N VAL A 53 -4.25 1.96 -4.42
CA VAL A 53 -5.35 1.95 -5.39
C VAL A 53 -5.74 0.52 -5.83
N HIS A 54 -4.83 -0.45 -5.65
CA HIS A 54 -5.05 -1.87 -5.95
C HIS A 54 -5.51 -2.65 -4.71
N HIS A 55 -6.27 -3.72 -4.92
CA HIS A 55 -6.66 -4.62 -3.82
C HIS A 55 -5.43 -5.36 -3.25
N GLY A 56 -5.27 -5.34 -1.93
CA GLY A 56 -4.22 -6.03 -1.14
C GLY A 56 -4.32 -7.57 -1.11
N ASP A 57 -4.46 -8.15 -2.30
CA ASP A 57 -4.96 -9.50 -2.54
C ASP A 57 -4.02 -10.63 -2.08
N GLY A 58 -2.70 -10.41 -2.04
CA GLY A 58 -1.74 -11.38 -1.50
C GLY A 58 -1.77 -11.45 0.03
N VAL A 59 -2.04 -10.32 0.70
CA VAL A 59 -2.22 -10.28 2.16
C VAL A 59 -3.57 -10.85 2.55
N GLU A 60 -4.62 -10.52 1.81
CA GLU A 60 -5.95 -11.10 1.99
C GLU A 60 -5.92 -12.63 1.80
N GLU A 61 -5.34 -13.14 0.71
CA GLU A 61 -5.25 -14.59 0.47
C GLU A 61 -4.51 -15.32 1.61
N ALA A 62 -3.38 -14.77 2.08
CA ALA A 62 -2.57 -15.38 3.13
C ALA A 62 -3.32 -15.55 4.46
N PHE A 63 -4.31 -14.69 4.74
CA PHE A 63 -5.07 -14.70 5.99
C PHE A 63 -6.57 -15.00 5.83
N TYR A 64 -7.04 -15.33 4.63
CA TYR A 64 -8.46 -15.50 4.26
C TYR A 64 -9.27 -16.48 5.12
N THR A 65 -8.59 -17.35 5.87
CA THR A 65 -9.18 -18.42 6.69
C THR A 65 -8.96 -18.29 8.20
N THR A 66 -8.35 -17.20 8.68
CA THR A 66 -8.08 -16.97 10.11
C THR A 66 -8.88 -15.80 10.70
N ASP A 67 -9.19 -15.89 11.99
CA ASP A 67 -9.82 -14.83 12.81
C ASP A 67 -8.79 -13.98 13.58
N ARG A 68 -7.49 -14.26 13.41
CA ARG A 68 -6.38 -13.56 14.06
C ARG A 68 -5.84 -12.35 13.29
N VAL A 69 -6.21 -12.23 12.03
CA VAL A 69 -5.88 -11.10 11.18
C VAL A 69 -7.17 -10.63 10.53
N MET A 70 -7.41 -9.33 10.53
CA MET A 70 -8.47 -8.71 9.74
C MET A 70 -7.80 -7.88 8.65
N THR A 71 -8.22 -8.08 7.40
CA THR A 71 -7.76 -7.30 6.24
C THR A 71 -8.83 -6.29 5.87
N VAL A 72 -8.44 -5.02 5.72
CA VAL A 72 -9.32 -3.94 5.27
C VAL A 72 -8.66 -3.21 4.11
N SER A 73 -9.30 -3.19 2.94
CA SER A 73 -8.73 -2.57 1.73
C SER A 73 -9.74 -1.64 1.04
N PHE A 74 -9.26 -0.47 0.61
CA PHE A 74 -10.03 0.59 -0.04
C PHE A 74 -9.47 0.89 -1.43
N HIS A 75 -9.89 0.12 -2.43
CA HIS A 75 -9.23 0.03 -3.74
C HIS A 75 -10.21 0.26 -4.90
N LYS A 76 -9.68 0.55 -6.09
CA LYS A 76 -10.49 0.56 -7.32
C LYS A 76 -10.95 -0.85 -7.68
N PHE A 77 -12.21 -0.99 -8.04
CA PHE A 77 -12.80 -2.25 -8.49
C PHE A 77 -13.58 -2.11 -9.80
N GLY A 78 -13.57 -3.16 -10.61
CA GLY A 78 -14.15 -3.20 -11.96
C GLY A 78 -13.13 -2.83 -13.04
N GLU A 79 -12.85 -3.80 -13.93
CA GLU A 79 -11.86 -3.73 -15.02
C GLU A 79 -10.49 -3.16 -14.57
N TYR A 80 -10.00 -3.63 -13.42
CA TYR A 80 -8.76 -3.18 -12.82
C TYR A 80 -7.99 -4.34 -12.19
N PHE A 81 -6.67 -4.20 -12.09
CA PHE A 81 -5.81 -5.17 -11.41
C PHE A 81 -6.01 -5.09 -9.89
N PRO A 82 -5.98 -6.22 -9.13
CA PRO A 82 -5.80 -7.61 -9.55
C PRO A 82 -7.09 -8.33 -9.98
N GLY A 83 -8.26 -7.69 -9.89
CA GLY A 83 -9.56 -8.26 -10.25
C GLY A 83 -10.30 -9.01 -9.13
N THR A 84 -9.75 -8.98 -7.91
CA THR A 84 -10.38 -9.45 -6.65
C THR A 84 -10.75 -8.25 -5.77
N GLY A 85 -11.41 -8.48 -4.62
CA GLY A 85 -11.82 -7.41 -3.70
C GLY A 85 -13.27 -6.96 -3.90
N ASP A 86 -14.13 -7.85 -4.39
CA ASP A 86 -15.57 -7.55 -4.47
C ASP A 86 -16.14 -7.34 -3.05
N LEU A 87 -17.22 -6.58 -2.93
CA LEU A 87 -17.98 -6.43 -1.68
C LEU A 87 -18.46 -7.78 -1.08
N ARG A 88 -18.48 -8.84 -1.89
CA ARG A 88 -18.82 -10.22 -1.51
C ARG A 88 -17.62 -11.03 -1.02
N ASP A 89 -16.39 -10.56 -1.23
CA ASP A 89 -15.16 -11.21 -0.76
C ASP A 89 -14.98 -10.89 0.74
N ILE A 90 -15.53 -11.78 1.58
CA ILE A 90 -15.65 -11.61 3.04
C ILE A 90 -14.87 -12.66 3.85
N GLY A 91 -13.95 -13.40 3.22
CA GLY A 91 -13.20 -14.46 3.89
C GLY A 91 -13.97 -15.79 4.00
N ALA A 92 -13.27 -16.86 4.38
CA ALA A 92 -13.80 -18.22 4.43
C ALA A 92 -13.50 -18.94 5.75
N GLY A 93 -14.30 -19.96 6.09
CA GLY A 93 -14.10 -20.74 7.31
C GLY A 93 -14.13 -19.86 8.57
N ARG A 94 -13.05 -19.87 9.36
CA ARG A 94 -12.90 -18.99 10.54
C ARG A 94 -12.63 -17.53 10.19
N GLY A 95 -12.06 -17.26 9.02
CA GLY A 95 -11.81 -15.91 8.51
C GLY A 95 -13.03 -15.25 7.88
N LYS A 96 -14.20 -15.90 7.89
CA LYS A 96 -15.44 -15.28 7.40
C LYS A 96 -15.81 -14.07 8.27
N TYR A 97 -16.08 -12.93 7.61
CA TYR A 97 -16.24 -11.58 8.17
C TYR A 97 -14.95 -10.91 8.67
N TYR A 98 -13.77 -11.49 8.41
CA TYR A 98 -12.45 -10.87 8.72
C TYR A 98 -11.73 -10.31 7.48
N ALA A 99 -12.28 -10.47 6.28
CA ALA A 99 -11.91 -9.67 5.11
C ALA A 99 -12.98 -8.59 4.87
N VAL A 100 -12.54 -7.35 4.67
CA VAL A 100 -13.39 -6.16 4.56
C VAL A 100 -12.95 -5.34 3.33
N ASN A 101 -13.67 -5.52 2.22
CA ASN A 101 -13.33 -4.87 0.96
C ASN A 101 -14.28 -3.72 0.65
N PHE A 102 -13.72 -2.53 0.41
CA PHE A 102 -14.44 -1.34 -0.02
C PHE A 102 -14.11 -1.06 -1.51
N PRO A 103 -14.85 -1.66 -2.46
CA PRO A 103 -14.65 -1.42 -3.88
C PRO A 103 -15.07 0.00 -4.27
N LEU A 104 -14.19 0.72 -4.97
CA LEU A 104 -14.36 2.10 -5.40
C LEU A 104 -14.29 2.26 -6.93
N ARG A 105 -14.77 3.41 -7.40
CA ARG A 105 -14.67 3.88 -8.78
C ARG A 105 -13.69 5.04 -8.90
N ASP A 106 -13.39 5.41 -10.13
CA ASP A 106 -12.42 6.44 -10.47
C ASP A 106 -12.77 7.82 -9.87
N GLY A 107 -11.73 8.63 -9.65
CA GLY A 107 -11.85 10.04 -9.32
C GLY A 107 -12.27 10.36 -7.89
N ILE A 108 -12.22 9.41 -6.94
CA ILE A 108 -12.54 9.71 -5.54
C ILE A 108 -11.63 10.81 -4.97
N ASP A 109 -12.25 11.77 -4.30
CA ASP A 109 -11.60 12.94 -3.69
C ASP A 109 -11.42 12.80 -2.17
N ASP A 110 -10.60 13.69 -1.59
CA ASP A 110 -10.23 13.71 -0.17
C ASP A 110 -11.41 13.66 0.80
N ASP A 111 -12.43 14.50 0.54
CA ASP A 111 -13.57 14.66 1.44
C ASP A 111 -14.47 13.41 1.37
N THR A 112 -14.73 12.91 0.15
CA THR A 112 -15.49 11.67 -0.08
C THR A 112 -14.80 10.48 0.56
N TYR A 113 -13.48 10.33 0.39
CA TYR A 113 -12.70 9.25 0.96
C TYR A 113 -12.70 9.30 2.50
N GLU A 114 -12.60 10.49 3.10
CA GLU A 114 -12.71 10.65 4.56
C GLU A 114 -14.09 10.20 5.09
N THR A 115 -15.18 10.50 4.37
CA THR A 115 -16.54 10.10 4.78
C THR A 115 -16.80 8.60 4.80
N ILE A 116 -15.96 7.80 4.14
CA ILE A 116 -16.03 6.33 4.15
C ILE A 116 -14.96 5.72 5.07
N PHE A 117 -13.73 6.22 5.02
CA PHE A 117 -12.60 5.65 5.77
C PHE A 117 -12.82 5.76 7.28
N LYS A 118 -13.10 6.98 7.80
CA LYS A 118 -13.25 7.18 9.24
C LYS A 118 -14.39 6.34 9.85
N PRO A 119 -15.62 6.30 9.29
CA PRO A 119 -16.69 5.46 9.84
C PRO A 119 -16.43 3.96 9.73
N VAL A 120 -15.87 3.47 8.62
CA VAL A 120 -15.53 2.04 8.45
C VAL A 120 -14.43 1.63 9.43
N MET A 121 -13.34 2.39 9.51
CA MET A 121 -12.25 2.06 10.43
C MET A 121 -12.67 2.19 11.89
N THR A 122 -13.51 3.16 12.26
CA THR A 122 -14.10 3.22 13.61
C THR A 122 -14.88 1.94 13.94
N LYS A 123 -15.77 1.50 13.03
CA LYS A 123 -16.58 0.28 13.22
C LYS A 123 -15.72 -0.99 13.28
N VAL A 124 -14.65 -1.06 12.49
CA VAL A 124 -13.64 -2.13 12.55
C VAL A 124 -12.97 -2.17 13.91
N ILE A 125 -12.44 -1.05 14.40
CA ILE A 125 -11.71 -1.00 15.69
C ILE A 125 -12.62 -1.36 16.87
N GLU A 126 -13.84 -0.83 16.92
CA GLU A 126 -14.83 -1.17 17.96
C GLU A 126 -15.11 -2.69 18.05
N THR A 127 -15.20 -3.33 16.88
CA THR A 127 -15.69 -4.72 16.77
C THR A 127 -14.56 -5.73 16.88
N TYR A 128 -13.45 -5.48 16.18
CA TYR A 128 -12.32 -6.40 16.08
C TYR A 128 -11.28 -6.18 17.20
N GLN A 129 -11.17 -4.95 17.73
CA GLN A 129 -10.28 -4.61 18.85
C GLN A 129 -8.84 -5.15 18.67
N PRO A 130 -8.11 -4.73 17.63
CA PRO A 130 -6.76 -5.23 17.36
C PRO A 130 -5.76 -4.82 18.46
N ASN A 131 -4.64 -5.52 18.53
CA ASN A 131 -3.54 -5.21 19.46
C ASN A 131 -2.30 -4.62 18.76
N ALA A 132 -2.28 -4.62 17.43
CA ALA A 132 -1.29 -3.98 16.56
C ALA A 132 -1.94 -3.71 15.19
N ILE A 133 -1.46 -2.69 14.49
CA ILE A 133 -1.92 -2.30 13.16
C ILE A 133 -0.72 -2.31 12.20
N VAL A 134 -0.93 -2.87 11.00
CA VAL A 134 -0.06 -2.67 9.84
C VAL A 134 -0.86 -1.84 8.83
N LEU A 135 -0.33 -0.68 8.45
CA LEU A 135 -0.90 0.21 7.44
C LEU A 135 0.05 0.24 6.24
N GLN A 136 -0.43 -0.25 5.10
CA GLN A 136 0.23 -0.09 3.80
C GLN A 136 -0.21 1.28 3.25
N CYS A 137 0.76 2.14 2.91
CA CYS A 137 0.55 3.51 2.42
C CYS A 137 0.89 3.62 0.93
N GLY A 138 0.23 2.81 0.09
CA GLY A 138 0.30 2.89 -1.35
C GLY A 138 -0.04 4.30 -1.83
N ALA A 139 0.87 4.90 -2.60
CA ALA A 139 0.85 6.28 -3.03
C ALA A 139 0.38 6.45 -4.50
N ASP A 140 -0.05 5.36 -5.15
CA ASP A 140 -0.74 5.38 -6.44
C ASP A 140 -2.24 5.72 -6.31
N SER A 141 -2.79 5.71 -5.10
CA SER A 141 -4.11 6.28 -4.79
C SER A 141 -4.16 7.82 -4.88
N LEU A 142 -3.02 8.48 -5.15
CA LEU A 142 -2.90 9.93 -5.30
C LEU A 142 -3.29 10.46 -6.69
N THR A 143 -3.75 11.70 -6.71
CA THR A 143 -3.99 12.48 -7.93
C THR A 143 -2.74 12.58 -8.81
N GLY A 144 -2.94 12.34 -10.10
CA GLY A 144 -1.86 12.42 -11.10
C GLY A 144 -0.82 11.30 -10.99
N ASP A 145 -1.16 10.17 -10.39
CA ASP A 145 -0.40 8.93 -10.58
C ASP A 145 -0.41 8.46 -12.06
N ARG A 146 0.51 7.57 -12.44
CA ARG A 146 0.61 7.05 -13.81
C ARG A 146 -0.27 5.83 -14.08
N LEU A 147 -0.61 5.05 -13.05
CA LEU A 147 -1.43 3.83 -13.15
C LEU A 147 -2.72 3.95 -12.34
N GLY A 148 -2.67 4.64 -11.20
CA GLY A 148 -3.83 4.99 -10.38
C GLY A 148 -4.74 6.01 -11.04
N CYS A 149 -6.03 5.94 -10.73
CA CYS A 149 -7.06 6.85 -11.25
C CYS A 149 -8.01 7.37 -10.16
N PHE A 150 -7.48 7.54 -8.95
CA PHE A 150 -8.09 8.31 -7.86
C PHE A 150 -7.64 9.78 -7.92
N ASN A 151 -8.24 10.64 -7.08
CA ASN A 151 -8.00 12.08 -7.07
C ASN A 151 -7.57 12.61 -5.68
N LEU A 152 -6.96 11.74 -4.85
CA LEU A 152 -6.55 12.09 -3.49
C LEU A 152 -5.33 13.01 -3.48
N THR A 153 -5.30 13.99 -2.58
CA THR A 153 -4.11 14.78 -2.27
C THR A 153 -3.33 14.15 -1.11
N LEU A 154 -2.13 14.68 -0.84
CA LEU A 154 -1.36 14.29 0.34
C LEU A 154 -2.14 14.51 1.65
N LYS A 155 -3.08 15.47 1.66
CA LYS A 155 -3.90 15.75 2.84
C LYS A 155 -4.99 14.69 3.03
N GLY A 156 -5.66 14.26 1.97
CA GLY A 156 -6.65 13.17 2.04
C GLY A 156 -6.01 11.83 2.42
N HIS A 157 -4.87 11.52 1.80
CA HIS A 157 -4.08 10.33 2.08
C HIS A 157 -3.51 10.35 3.52
N GLY A 158 -2.84 11.43 3.91
CA GLY A 158 -2.28 11.61 5.26
C GLY A 158 -3.31 11.62 6.40
N LYS A 159 -4.56 12.06 6.16
CA LYS A 159 -5.68 11.92 7.13
C LYS A 159 -5.93 10.46 7.53
N CYS A 160 -5.60 9.49 6.68
CA CYS A 160 -5.72 8.07 6.98
C CYS A 160 -4.69 7.64 8.02
N VAL A 161 -3.41 8.02 7.83
CA VAL A 161 -2.34 7.82 8.81
C VAL A 161 -2.64 8.55 10.12
N GLU A 162 -3.09 9.80 10.06
CA GLU A 162 -3.46 10.59 11.24
C GLU A 162 -4.56 9.89 12.06
N PHE A 163 -5.62 9.40 11.39
CA PHE A 163 -6.69 8.66 12.05
C PHE A 163 -6.18 7.36 12.69
N ILE A 164 -5.42 6.53 11.96
CA ILE A 164 -4.91 5.26 12.48
C ILE A 164 -3.94 5.48 13.65
N LYS A 165 -3.08 6.50 13.57
CA LYS A 165 -2.18 6.91 14.66
C LYS A 165 -2.95 7.34 15.91
N SER A 166 -4.09 8.03 15.76
CA SER A 166 -4.90 8.50 16.90
C SER A 166 -5.44 7.37 17.80
N LEU A 167 -5.42 6.12 17.31
CA LEU A 167 -5.83 4.92 18.04
C LEU A 167 -4.83 4.48 19.13
N ASN A 168 -3.60 5.01 19.11
CA ASN A 168 -2.52 4.70 20.07
C ASN A 168 -2.22 3.19 20.22
N LEU A 169 -2.25 2.46 19.10
CA LEU A 169 -1.85 1.06 19.02
C LEU A 169 -0.47 0.93 18.33
N PRO A 170 0.31 -0.13 18.63
CA PRO A 170 1.57 -0.40 17.93
C PRO A 170 1.35 -0.45 16.41
N LEU A 171 2.06 0.42 15.69
CA LEU A 171 1.81 0.72 14.28
C LEU A 171 3.04 0.44 13.43
N LEU A 172 2.86 -0.32 12.35
CA LEU A 172 3.84 -0.48 11.28
C LEU A 172 3.33 0.23 10.03
N LEU A 173 4.02 1.29 9.61
CA LEU A 173 3.80 1.98 8.33
C LEU A 173 4.70 1.37 7.26
N LEU A 174 4.12 1.03 6.12
CA LEU A 174 4.80 0.46 4.96
C LEU A 174 4.55 1.33 3.72
N GLY A 175 5.40 1.20 2.70
CA GLY A 175 5.17 1.79 1.38
C GLY A 175 4.06 1.07 0.62
N GLY A 176 4.23 0.94 -0.70
CA GLY A 176 3.25 0.33 -1.59
C GLY A 176 3.49 0.71 -3.05
N GLY A 177 2.42 0.72 -3.84
CA GLY A 177 2.43 1.29 -5.18
C GLY A 177 2.70 2.81 -5.20
N GLY A 178 2.95 3.35 -6.39
CA GLY A 178 3.26 4.77 -6.57
C GLY A 178 4.20 5.01 -7.76
N TYR A 179 3.67 5.57 -8.84
CA TYR A 179 4.33 5.59 -10.15
C TYR A 179 4.63 7.01 -10.64
N THR A 180 3.95 8.03 -10.11
CA THR A 180 4.44 9.43 -10.13
C THR A 180 5.39 9.67 -8.96
N ILE A 181 6.64 9.20 -9.09
CA ILE A 181 7.67 9.15 -8.03
C ILE A 181 7.86 10.45 -7.21
N ARG A 182 7.59 11.61 -7.80
CA ARG A 182 7.67 12.92 -7.14
C ARG A 182 6.59 13.09 -6.08
N ASN A 183 5.39 12.60 -6.37
CA ASN A 183 4.26 12.63 -5.44
C ASN A 183 4.42 11.54 -4.37
N VAL A 184 5.00 10.38 -4.70
CA VAL A 184 5.38 9.33 -3.74
C VAL A 184 6.35 9.89 -2.69
N ALA A 185 7.43 10.54 -3.12
CA ALA A 185 8.39 11.16 -2.21
C ALA A 185 7.75 12.25 -1.32
N ARG A 186 6.86 13.08 -1.89
CA ARG A 186 6.09 14.07 -1.12
C ARG A 186 5.16 13.41 -0.09
N ALA A 187 4.46 12.33 -0.46
CA ALA A 187 3.51 11.61 0.39
C ALA A 187 4.19 10.96 1.59
N TRP A 188 5.15 10.06 1.35
CA TRP A 188 5.85 9.36 2.42
C TRP A 188 6.65 10.31 3.32
N THR A 189 7.11 11.47 2.80
CA THR A 189 7.69 12.55 3.63
C THR A 189 6.63 13.20 4.53
N ASN A 190 5.44 13.50 3.99
CA ASN A 190 4.33 14.06 4.77
C ASN A 190 3.81 13.08 5.83
N GLU A 191 3.61 11.82 5.48
CA GLU A 191 3.19 10.76 6.40
C GLU A 191 4.22 10.48 7.49
N THR A 192 5.53 10.58 7.18
CA THR A 192 6.59 10.54 8.19
C THR A 192 6.47 11.70 9.19
N ALA A 193 6.17 12.91 8.71
CA ALA A 193 5.93 14.06 9.57
C ALA A 193 4.67 13.89 10.44
N ILE A 194 3.59 13.33 9.88
CA ILE A 194 2.37 12.94 10.62
C ILE A 194 2.70 11.90 11.71
N ALA A 195 3.48 10.87 11.40
CA ALA A 195 3.92 9.87 12.37
C ALA A 195 4.69 10.51 13.54
N LEU A 196 5.60 11.45 13.24
CA LEU A 196 6.38 12.21 14.22
C LEU A 196 5.59 13.30 14.97
N SER A 197 4.34 13.59 14.58
CA SER A 197 3.53 14.72 15.10
C SER A 197 4.14 16.10 14.80
N GLN A 198 4.81 16.26 13.67
CA GLN A 198 5.45 17.51 13.27
C GLN A 198 4.78 18.11 12.04
N GLU A 199 4.56 19.43 12.07
CA GLU A 199 4.19 20.19 10.88
C GLU A 199 5.46 20.53 10.08
N ILE A 200 5.41 20.32 8.77
CA ILE A 200 6.50 20.65 7.84
C ILE A 200 6.04 21.70 6.84
N SER A 201 6.97 22.55 6.41
CA SER A 201 6.68 23.64 5.46
C SER A 201 6.19 23.09 4.12
N ASN A 202 5.32 23.86 3.46
CA ASN A 202 4.96 23.59 2.07
C ASN A 202 6.09 23.97 1.09
N GLU A 203 7.08 24.75 1.52
CA GLU A 203 8.31 25.01 0.76
C GLU A 203 9.26 23.81 0.87
N LEU A 204 9.64 23.19 -0.25
CA LEU A 204 10.58 22.07 -0.21
C LEU A 204 11.99 22.56 0.17
N PRO A 205 12.69 21.86 1.08
CA PRO A 205 14.11 22.12 1.32
C PRO A 205 14.94 21.69 0.10
N TYR A 206 16.09 22.36 -0.09
CA TYR A 206 17.06 21.93 -1.09
C TYR A 206 17.54 20.49 -0.79
N ASN A 207 17.66 19.69 -1.84
CA ASN A 207 18.04 18.28 -1.79
C ASN A 207 18.61 17.85 -3.15
N ASP A 208 19.27 16.70 -3.21
CA ASP A 208 19.97 16.19 -4.41
C ASP A 208 19.05 15.96 -5.64
N TYR A 209 17.73 15.97 -5.43
CA TYR A 209 16.70 15.78 -6.48
C TYR A 209 15.77 17.00 -6.60
N PHE A 210 16.18 18.18 -6.12
CA PHE A 210 15.31 19.36 -6.02
C PHE A 210 14.66 19.76 -7.36
N GLU A 211 15.41 19.63 -8.47
CA GLU A 211 14.95 19.95 -9.83
C GLU A 211 13.75 19.10 -10.29
N TYR A 212 13.56 17.91 -9.70
CA TYR A 212 12.43 17.04 -10.05
C TYR A 212 11.10 17.72 -9.70
N TYR A 213 11.06 18.51 -8.61
CA TYR A 213 9.84 19.13 -8.09
C TYR A 213 9.47 20.46 -8.78
N GLY A 214 10.12 20.79 -9.91
CA GLY A 214 9.71 21.90 -10.75
C GLY A 214 8.33 21.69 -11.40
N PRO A 215 7.58 22.78 -11.67
CA PRO A 215 7.99 24.18 -11.55
C PRO A 215 7.67 24.83 -10.20
N ASP A 216 6.90 24.17 -9.34
CA ASP A 216 6.30 24.75 -8.14
C ASP A 216 7.19 24.66 -6.88
N PHE A 217 8.02 23.61 -6.80
CA PHE A 217 8.89 23.29 -5.66
C PHE A 217 8.14 23.23 -4.31
N LYS A 218 6.85 22.86 -4.33
CA LYS A 218 6.03 22.70 -3.12
C LYS A 218 5.90 21.24 -2.70
N LEU A 219 5.58 21.03 -1.42
CA LEU A 219 5.23 19.72 -0.89
C LEU A 219 3.83 19.30 -1.38
N ASN A 220 2.82 20.12 -1.15
CA ASN A 220 1.42 19.80 -1.39
C ASN A 220 1.08 19.70 -2.88
N ILE A 221 0.20 18.75 -3.21
CA ILE A 221 -0.36 18.57 -4.56
C ILE A 221 -1.84 18.97 -4.56
N SER A 222 -2.30 19.59 -5.65
CA SER A 222 -3.71 19.94 -5.86
C SER A 222 -4.45 18.78 -6.54
N PRO A 223 -5.75 18.58 -6.26
CA PRO A 223 -6.56 17.61 -6.99
C PRO A 223 -6.71 18.04 -8.46
N SER A 224 -6.91 17.05 -9.33
CA SER A 224 -7.23 17.27 -10.74
C SER A 224 -8.71 17.61 -10.93
N ASN A 225 -9.09 18.05 -12.13
CA ASN A 225 -10.48 18.27 -12.53
C ASN A 225 -11.22 16.97 -12.94
N MET A 226 -10.70 15.81 -12.55
CA MET A 226 -11.32 14.50 -12.81
C MET A 226 -12.69 14.39 -12.11
N PRO A 227 -13.74 13.92 -12.79
CA PRO A 227 -15.04 13.71 -12.14
C PRO A 227 -15.00 12.51 -11.19
N ASN A 228 -15.45 12.72 -9.95
CA ASN A 228 -15.64 11.64 -8.99
C ASN A 228 -16.84 10.78 -9.39
N GLN A 229 -16.62 9.50 -9.70
CA GLN A 229 -17.66 8.55 -10.13
C GLN A 229 -18.36 7.85 -8.95
N ASN A 230 -18.02 8.20 -7.71
CA ASN A 230 -18.53 7.61 -6.49
C ASN A 230 -19.64 8.48 -5.89
N SER A 231 -20.89 8.26 -6.31
CA SER A 231 -22.03 8.99 -5.71
C SER A 231 -22.25 8.58 -4.25
N SER A 232 -22.84 9.46 -3.44
CA SER A 232 -23.12 9.15 -2.01
C SER A 232 -23.96 7.88 -1.90
N GLU A 233 -24.97 7.70 -2.75
CA GLU A 233 -25.86 6.53 -2.71
C GLU A 233 -25.14 5.22 -3.06
N TYR A 234 -24.05 5.28 -3.84
CA TYR A 234 -23.20 4.12 -4.11
C TYR A 234 -22.37 3.77 -2.88
N LEU A 235 -21.69 4.77 -2.30
CA LEU A 235 -20.84 4.60 -1.12
C LEU A 235 -21.65 4.19 0.12
N ASP A 236 -22.82 4.76 0.33
CA ASP A 236 -23.73 4.43 1.43
C ASP A 236 -24.23 2.98 1.33
N LYS A 237 -24.54 2.49 0.11
CA LYS A 237 -24.92 1.08 -0.10
C LYS A 237 -23.79 0.10 0.23
N ILE A 238 -22.54 0.46 -0.05
CA ILE A 238 -21.36 -0.35 0.32
C ILE A 238 -21.18 -0.32 1.84
N LYS A 239 -21.13 0.89 2.42
CA LYS A 239 -20.96 1.13 3.86
C LYS A 239 -22.01 0.41 4.71
N ILE A 240 -23.29 0.42 4.31
CA ILE A 240 -24.37 -0.32 4.99
C ILE A 240 -24.08 -1.83 5.00
N LYS A 241 -23.74 -2.43 3.84
CA LYS A 241 -23.43 -3.86 3.75
C LYS A 241 -22.16 -4.24 4.53
N LEU A 242 -21.14 -3.40 4.53
CA LEU A 242 -19.95 -3.61 5.36
C LEU A 242 -20.29 -3.53 6.85
N PHE A 243 -21.19 -2.63 7.26
CA PHE A 243 -21.64 -2.56 8.65
C PHE A 243 -22.52 -3.76 9.04
N GLU A 244 -23.29 -4.33 8.11
CA GLU A 244 -23.99 -5.60 8.30
C GLU A 244 -23.00 -6.77 8.47
N ASN A 245 -21.98 -6.87 7.62
CA ASN A 245 -20.91 -7.85 7.74
C ASN A 245 -20.16 -7.74 9.09
N LEU A 246 -19.77 -6.53 9.50
CA LEU A 246 -19.10 -6.29 10.78
C LEU A 246 -20.00 -6.63 11.98
N ARG A 247 -21.32 -6.45 11.89
CA ARG A 247 -22.28 -6.88 12.95
C ARG A 247 -22.35 -8.41 13.13
N MET A 248 -21.92 -9.20 12.15
CA MET A 248 -21.90 -10.67 12.25
C MET A 248 -20.71 -11.19 13.07
N LEU A 249 -19.70 -10.36 13.30
CA LEU A 249 -18.59 -10.70 14.20
C LEU A 249 -19.10 -10.75 15.64
N PRO A 250 -18.78 -11.81 16.42
CA PRO A 250 -19.04 -11.80 17.85
C PRO A 250 -18.29 -10.63 18.49
N HIS A 251 -18.93 -9.91 19.40
CA HIS A 251 -18.27 -8.90 20.22
C HIS A 251 -17.23 -9.60 21.11
N VAL A 252 -15.96 -9.57 20.67
CA VAL A 252 -14.80 -10.26 21.27
C VAL A 252 -14.94 -11.80 21.30
N PRO A 253 -14.57 -12.51 20.21
CA PRO A 253 -14.38 -13.96 20.28
C PRO A 253 -13.14 -14.30 21.13
N GLY A 254 -13.27 -15.30 22.00
CA GLY A 254 -12.14 -15.89 22.72
C GLY A 254 -11.27 -16.68 21.75
N VAL A 255 -10.17 -16.10 21.29
CA VAL A 255 -9.22 -16.81 20.43
C VAL A 255 -8.25 -17.63 21.29
N GLN A 256 -8.00 -18.87 20.88
CA GLN A 256 -7.10 -19.79 21.57
C GLN A 256 -5.64 -19.30 21.48
N MET A 257 -5.03 -19.07 22.65
CA MET A 257 -3.59 -18.78 22.77
C MET A 257 -2.78 -19.94 22.17
N GLN A 258 -1.87 -19.63 21.25
CA GLN A 258 -0.86 -20.56 20.74
C GLN A 258 0.47 -20.32 21.45
N ALA A 259 1.26 -21.37 21.64
CA ALA A 259 2.62 -21.23 22.15
C ALA A 259 3.44 -20.40 21.15
N ILE A 260 4.16 -19.39 21.66
CA ILE A 260 4.98 -18.49 20.86
C ILE A 260 6.17 -19.29 20.30
N PRO A 261 6.34 -19.40 18.96
CA PRO A 261 7.55 -19.99 18.39
C PRO A 261 8.76 -19.08 18.63
N ASP A 262 9.93 -19.69 18.84
CA ASP A 262 11.19 -18.96 19.12
C ASP A 262 11.52 -17.90 18.05
N ASP A 263 12.23 -16.85 18.45
CA ASP A 263 12.66 -15.78 17.54
C ASP A 263 13.69 -16.31 16.53
N ILE A 264 13.41 -16.10 15.23
CA ILE A 264 14.29 -16.51 14.12
C ILE A 264 15.64 -15.79 14.18
N MET A 265 15.69 -14.63 14.86
CA MET A 265 16.89 -13.85 15.12
C MET A 265 17.01 -13.50 16.61
N ASP A 266 17.53 -14.46 17.37
CA ASP A 266 18.04 -14.22 18.73
C ASP A 266 19.41 -13.50 18.64
N VAL A 267 19.33 -12.17 18.44
CA VAL A 267 20.51 -11.30 18.28
C VAL A 267 21.32 -11.22 19.58
N ASP A 268 20.65 -11.38 20.72
CA ASP A 268 21.27 -11.29 22.04
C ASP A 268 22.09 -12.56 22.33
N ARG A 269 21.54 -13.74 22.04
CA ARG A 269 22.29 -15.01 22.13
C ARG A 269 23.49 -15.08 21.18
N ALA A 270 23.47 -14.34 20.07
CA ALA A 270 24.60 -14.29 19.14
C ALA A 270 25.85 -13.59 19.72
N ALA A 271 25.73 -12.80 20.79
CA ALA A 271 26.86 -12.12 21.45
C ALA A 271 27.54 -12.98 22.54
N ASP A 272 26.81 -13.93 23.14
CA ASP A 272 27.31 -14.72 24.28
C ASP A 272 27.88 -16.10 23.88
N GLU A 273 27.55 -16.64 22.70
CA GLU A 273 28.04 -17.97 22.28
C GLU A 273 29.53 -18.04 21.88
N ASP A 274 30.22 -16.92 21.72
CA ASP A 274 31.63 -16.88 21.28
C ASP A 274 32.64 -17.10 22.43
N LYS A 275 32.20 -17.16 23.70
CA LYS A 275 33.10 -17.32 24.86
C LYS A 275 33.30 -18.75 25.36
N ASP A 276 32.38 -19.67 25.09
CA ASP A 276 32.39 -21.05 25.63
C ASP A 276 32.23 -22.14 24.55
N SER A 277 33.01 -22.06 23.48
CA SER A 277 33.06 -23.13 22.46
C SER A 277 34.08 -24.22 22.83
N ASP A 278 33.58 -25.35 23.33
CA ASP A 278 34.34 -26.59 23.56
C ASP A 278 35.05 -27.03 22.25
N PRO A 279 36.40 -27.13 22.24
CA PRO A 279 37.16 -27.44 21.02
C PRO A 279 36.87 -28.83 20.44
N ASN A 280 36.20 -29.72 21.19
CA ASN A 280 35.79 -31.04 20.71
C ASN A 280 34.39 -31.07 20.07
N LYS A 281 33.62 -29.96 20.10
CA LYS A 281 32.30 -29.90 19.45
C LYS A 281 32.42 -29.51 17.99
N ARG A 282 31.84 -30.33 17.11
CA ARG A 282 31.75 -30.06 15.67
C ARG A 282 30.94 -28.79 15.41
N ILE A 283 31.62 -27.74 14.95
CA ILE A 283 31.03 -26.46 14.51
C ILE A 283 29.98 -26.72 13.41
N SER A 284 28.80 -26.11 13.54
CA SER A 284 27.70 -26.20 12.57
C SER A 284 28.05 -25.51 11.25
N GLN A 285 27.40 -25.92 10.16
CA GLN A 285 27.68 -25.38 8.82
C GLN A 285 27.47 -23.86 8.75
N VAL A 286 26.34 -23.37 9.28
CA VAL A 286 26.03 -21.93 9.41
C VAL A 286 27.11 -21.14 10.17
N LYS A 287 27.76 -21.73 11.19
CA LYS A 287 28.88 -21.07 11.90
C LYS A 287 30.20 -21.09 11.12
N ARG A 288 30.40 -22.05 10.20
CA ARG A 288 31.56 -22.04 9.28
C ARG A 288 31.39 -20.99 8.20
N ASP A 289 30.21 -20.94 7.60
CA ASP A 289 29.91 -20.04 6.48
C ASP A 289 29.92 -18.55 6.90
N ARG A 290 29.77 -18.27 8.21
CA ARG A 290 29.91 -16.93 8.82
C ARG A 290 31.36 -16.52 9.14
N ARG A 291 32.33 -17.44 9.06
CA ARG A 291 33.73 -17.17 9.43
C ARG A 291 34.51 -16.60 8.25
N ILE A 292 34.67 -15.28 8.22
CA ILE A 292 35.56 -14.60 7.28
C ILE A 292 37.01 -14.86 7.72
N VAL A 293 37.83 -15.41 6.84
CA VAL A 293 39.28 -15.58 7.04
C VAL A 293 39.96 -14.31 6.52
N ASP A 294 40.88 -13.72 7.28
CA ASP A 294 41.70 -12.60 6.80
C ASP A 294 42.69 -13.12 5.76
N GLU A 295 42.75 -12.51 4.57
CA GLU A 295 43.65 -12.92 3.48
C GLU A 295 45.15 -12.82 3.84
N ARG A 296 45.48 -12.31 5.03
CA ARG A 296 46.83 -12.17 5.57
C ARG A 296 47.22 -13.25 6.59
N GLU A 297 46.34 -14.18 6.94
CA GLU A 297 46.71 -15.35 7.74
C GLU A 297 47.54 -16.35 6.91
N LEU A 298 48.87 -16.22 6.99
CA LEU A 298 49.81 -17.22 6.50
C LEU A 298 49.72 -18.48 7.37
N SER A 299 49.43 -19.61 6.73
CA SER A 299 49.30 -20.92 7.39
C SER A 299 50.68 -21.50 7.74
N ASP A 300 51.13 -21.32 8.97
CA ASP A 300 52.29 -22.03 9.52
C ASP A 300 51.96 -23.52 9.74
N SER A 301 52.28 -24.37 8.76
CA SER A 301 52.51 -25.80 8.96
C SER A 301 53.30 -26.42 7.79
N GLU A 302 54.62 -26.17 7.80
CA GLU A 302 55.59 -27.06 7.16
C GLU A 302 56.28 -27.91 8.26
N ASP A 303 56.45 -29.20 7.96
CA ASP A 303 57.42 -30.18 8.51
C ASP A 303 57.41 -30.63 9.99
N GLU A 304 57.08 -31.92 10.22
CA GLU A 304 57.96 -32.87 10.94
C GLU A 304 57.59 -34.36 10.64
N ASP A 305 58.60 -35.25 10.62
CA ASP A 305 58.61 -36.57 9.94
C ASP A 305 58.12 -37.82 10.73
N GLY A 306 57.81 -38.92 10.03
CA GLY A 306 57.51 -40.24 10.65
C GLY A 306 57.34 -41.46 9.71
N ASP A 307 58.46 -42.05 9.26
CA ASP A 307 58.69 -43.32 8.48
C ASP A 307 57.54 -44.36 8.29
N GLY A 308 57.41 -44.92 7.07
CA GLY A 308 56.32 -45.88 6.74
C GLY A 308 56.33 -46.70 5.42
N ARG A 309 57.43 -46.83 4.67
CA ARG A 309 57.71 -47.83 3.60
C ARG A 309 56.57 -48.33 2.64
N ARG A 310 56.63 -47.95 1.34
CA ARG A 310 56.84 -48.91 0.20
C ARG A 310 56.96 -48.25 -1.19
N ASN A 311 57.88 -48.80 -1.99
CA ASN A 311 58.15 -48.41 -3.39
C ASN A 311 56.98 -48.66 -4.35
N GLN A 312 56.80 -47.78 -5.35
CA GLN A 312 57.14 -48.12 -6.74
C GLN A 312 57.44 -46.88 -7.60
N SER A 313 58.50 -46.97 -8.39
CA SER A 313 59.02 -45.89 -9.23
C SER A 313 58.67 -46.10 -10.69
N ASN A 314 58.30 -45.04 -11.41
CA ASN A 314 58.61 -44.93 -12.83
C ASN A 314 58.74 -43.45 -13.20
N GLY A 315 59.87 -43.06 -13.79
CA GLY A 315 60.15 -41.66 -14.11
C GLY A 315 60.67 -41.49 -15.52
N LYS A 316 60.56 -40.26 -16.05
CA LYS A 316 61.54 -39.68 -16.98
C LYS A 316 61.44 -38.15 -17.00
N GLN A 317 62.58 -37.53 -17.31
CA GLN A 317 62.86 -36.10 -17.13
C GLN A 317 62.79 -35.33 -18.46
N SER A 318 62.47 -34.03 -18.39
CA SER A 318 63.22 -32.92 -19.04
C SER A 318 62.54 -31.58 -18.69
N SER A 319 63.02 -30.71 -17.79
CA SER A 319 64.25 -29.90 -17.78
C SER A 319 64.21 -28.61 -18.65
N ASN A 320 64.36 -27.45 -17.99
CA ASN A 320 64.77 -26.13 -18.53
C ASN A 320 63.76 -25.38 -19.44
N LYS A 321 63.67 -24.03 -19.45
CA LYS A 321 64.40 -22.98 -18.71
C LYS A 321 63.59 -21.65 -18.63
N ARG A 322 63.95 -20.79 -17.65
CA ARG A 322 63.60 -19.34 -17.50
C ARG A 322 64.25 -18.51 -18.65
N LYS A 323 63.99 -17.21 -18.93
CA LYS A 323 63.09 -16.10 -18.48
C LYS A 323 63.09 -15.02 -19.62
N ALA A 324 62.37 -13.90 -19.45
CA ALA A 324 62.38 -12.70 -20.32
C ALA A 324 63.79 -12.04 -20.46
N THR A 325 64.08 -11.06 -21.35
CA THR A 325 63.52 -9.68 -21.51
C THR A 325 64.01 -8.94 -22.78
N SER A 326 63.62 -7.66 -22.97
CA SER A 326 64.27 -6.56 -23.78
C SER A 326 64.02 -6.48 -25.31
N GLU A 327 64.07 -5.34 -26.02
CA GLU A 327 63.83 -3.89 -25.77
C GLU A 327 63.94 -3.09 -27.12
N THR A 328 63.50 -1.82 -27.17
CA THR A 328 63.94 -0.73 -28.11
C THR A 328 63.37 -0.57 -29.54
N ILE A 329 62.41 0.37 -29.67
CA ILE A 329 62.30 1.58 -30.56
C ILE A 329 63.01 1.63 -31.95
N TYR A 330 62.26 2.08 -32.98
CA TYR A 330 62.75 2.97 -34.07
C TYR A 330 61.64 3.90 -34.61
N VAL A 331 62.03 4.97 -35.34
CA VAL A 331 61.22 6.14 -35.79
C VAL A 331 61.68 6.49 -37.24
N ALA A 332 60.99 7.21 -38.15
CA ALA A 332 59.89 8.19 -38.07
C ALA A 332 59.10 8.35 -39.41
N GLY A 333 57.99 9.10 -39.40
CA GLY A 333 57.29 9.57 -40.63
C GLY A 333 56.00 10.36 -40.32
N ALA A 334 55.87 11.62 -40.77
CA ALA A 334 54.85 12.58 -40.28
C ALA A 334 53.92 13.15 -41.37
N ALA A 335 52.70 13.57 -41.00
CA ALA A 335 52.03 14.79 -41.51
C ALA A 335 50.70 15.16 -40.79
N LEU A 336 50.76 16.18 -39.92
CA LEU A 336 49.85 17.33 -39.73
C LEU A 336 48.30 17.21 -39.59
N ASN A 337 47.82 17.73 -38.44
CA ASN A 337 46.64 18.60 -38.18
C ASN A 337 45.22 18.20 -38.67
N GLY A 338 44.14 18.31 -37.89
CA GLY A 338 43.94 18.74 -36.49
C GLY A 338 42.48 19.24 -36.27
N THR A 339 41.94 19.14 -35.03
CA THR A 339 40.62 19.69 -34.56
C THR A 339 39.34 19.17 -35.28
N ASP A 340 38.14 19.08 -34.69
CA ASP A 340 37.69 19.23 -33.30
C ASP A 340 36.31 18.56 -33.07
N VAL A 341 36.00 18.25 -31.80
CA VAL A 341 34.66 18.28 -31.13
C VAL A 341 33.47 17.42 -31.66
N PHE A 342 32.68 16.93 -30.70
CA PHE A 342 31.63 15.92 -30.84
C PHE A 342 30.34 16.40 -30.14
N VAL A 343 29.23 16.65 -30.86
CA VAL A 343 27.87 16.92 -30.31
C VAL A 343 26.77 16.64 -31.37
N PRO A 344 25.46 16.55 -31.05
CA PRO A 344 24.66 15.39 -31.45
C PRO A 344 23.50 15.71 -32.42
N PHE A 345 22.80 14.65 -32.85
CA PHE A 345 21.60 14.76 -33.70
C PHE A 345 20.30 14.91 -32.90
N ALA A 346 19.50 15.90 -33.28
CA ALA A 346 18.06 15.97 -33.04
C ALA A 346 17.32 16.03 -34.39
N PRO A 347 16.08 15.53 -34.50
CA PRO A 347 15.34 15.49 -35.76
C PRO A 347 14.50 16.76 -35.97
N THR A 348 14.39 17.22 -37.22
CA THR A 348 13.50 18.34 -37.60
C THR A 348 12.69 17.98 -38.84
N ALA A 349 11.40 18.31 -38.81
CA ALA A 349 10.49 18.11 -39.94
C ALA A 349 10.66 19.18 -41.03
N ALA A 350 10.30 18.82 -42.26
CA ALA A 350 9.95 19.75 -43.34
C ALA A 350 8.84 19.15 -44.23
N ASN A 351 8.04 20.01 -44.85
CA ASN A 351 6.73 19.71 -45.41
C ASN A 351 6.64 20.06 -46.91
N THR A 352 5.48 19.84 -47.53
CA THR A 352 4.93 20.35 -48.81
C THR A 352 5.07 19.47 -50.07
N GLY A 353 3.93 19.34 -50.79
CA GLY A 353 3.82 18.69 -52.12
C GLY A 353 2.42 18.09 -52.39
N VAL A 354 1.50 18.87 -52.97
CA VAL A 354 0.07 18.53 -53.16
C VAL A 354 -0.21 17.92 -54.55
N SER A 355 -1.08 16.89 -54.65
CA SER A 355 -2.19 16.81 -55.66
C SER A 355 -3.09 15.55 -55.59
N GLN A 356 -4.41 15.83 -55.54
CA GLN A 356 -5.56 15.18 -56.20
C GLN A 356 -5.99 13.73 -55.91
N ASP A 357 -7.13 13.64 -55.20
CA ASP A 357 -8.35 12.85 -55.49
C ASP A 357 -8.28 11.43 -56.07
N ALA A 358 -8.62 10.44 -55.22
CA ALA A 358 -9.33 9.24 -55.64
C ALA A 358 -10.29 8.76 -54.53
N LYS A 359 -11.53 8.41 -54.91
CA LYS A 359 -12.58 7.89 -54.01
C LYS A 359 -12.19 6.52 -53.44
N ILE A 360 -12.50 6.28 -52.16
CA ILE A 360 -12.62 4.92 -51.61
C ILE A 360 -14.06 4.75 -51.11
N THR A 361 -14.75 3.75 -51.66
CA THR A 361 -16.11 3.33 -51.31
C THR A 361 -16.11 2.35 -50.13
N GLU A 362 -17.18 2.41 -49.35
CA GLU A 362 -17.49 1.41 -48.32
C GLU A 362 -17.54 -0.01 -48.88
N SER A 363 -17.17 -1.00 -48.07
CA SER A 363 -17.52 -2.41 -48.30
C SER A 363 -17.98 -3.04 -46.99
N THR A 364 -19.29 -3.27 -46.90
CA THR A 364 -19.97 -3.98 -45.82
C THR A 364 -19.63 -5.47 -45.84
N ILE A 365 -19.43 -6.05 -44.65
CA ILE A 365 -19.29 -7.51 -44.49
C ILE A 365 -20.69 -8.10 -44.30
N THR A 366 -21.14 -8.91 -45.25
CA THR A 366 -22.41 -9.64 -45.17
C THR A 366 -22.25 -10.98 -44.44
N VAL A 367 -23.13 -11.23 -43.49
CA VAL A 367 -23.27 -12.54 -42.83
C VAL A 367 -24.15 -13.44 -43.72
N SER A 368 -23.67 -14.64 -44.05
CA SER A 368 -24.46 -15.64 -44.77
C SER A 368 -25.09 -16.62 -43.79
N SER A 369 -26.40 -16.86 -43.93
CA SER A 369 -27.15 -17.85 -43.18
C SER A 369 -27.46 -19.05 -44.07
N ASP A 370 -27.08 -20.26 -43.64
CA ASP A 370 -27.59 -21.50 -44.20
C ASP A 370 -28.36 -22.28 -43.12
N ASN A 371 -29.58 -22.68 -43.46
CA ASN A 371 -30.40 -23.61 -42.70
C ASN A 371 -30.11 -25.03 -43.15
N ASP A 372 -30.06 -25.99 -42.23
CA ASP A 372 -30.59 -27.32 -42.53
C ASP A 372 -31.24 -27.97 -41.29
N LYS A 373 -32.22 -28.85 -41.52
CA LYS A 373 -33.05 -29.49 -40.48
C LYS A 373 -33.10 -31.00 -40.68
N THR A 374 -32.69 -31.75 -39.65
CA THR A 374 -33.14 -33.13 -39.37
C THR A 374 -33.12 -33.31 -37.84
N THR A 375 -34.25 -33.21 -37.13
CA THR A 375 -35.20 -34.29 -36.80
C THR A 375 -34.59 -35.56 -36.21
N GLU A 376 -34.72 -35.72 -34.89
CA GLU A 376 -35.06 -37.02 -34.29
C GLU A 376 -35.98 -36.82 -33.08
N ASN A 377 -36.89 -37.78 -32.84
CA ASN A 377 -38.00 -37.65 -31.90
C ASN A 377 -37.75 -38.48 -30.63
N ILE A 378 -38.13 -37.95 -29.46
CA ILE A 378 -38.69 -38.78 -28.37
C ILE A 378 -39.93 -38.06 -27.82
N SER A 379 -41.01 -38.81 -27.67
CA SER A 379 -42.29 -38.35 -27.14
C SER A 379 -42.69 -39.12 -25.88
N LEU A 380 -43.72 -38.56 -25.23
CA LEU A 380 -44.66 -39.07 -24.22
C LEU A 380 -44.34 -38.61 -22.77
N ASP A 381 -45.31 -38.18 -21.95
CA ASP A 381 -46.77 -38.24 -22.13
C ASP A 381 -47.56 -37.07 -21.50
N GLU A 382 -48.85 -37.02 -21.79
CA GLU A 382 -49.78 -35.90 -21.56
C GLU A 382 -50.22 -35.66 -20.10
N THR A 383 -50.69 -34.43 -19.82
CA THR A 383 -52.08 -34.25 -19.33
C THR A 383 -52.58 -32.82 -19.60
N THR A 384 -53.81 -32.72 -20.11
CA THR A 384 -54.41 -31.47 -20.60
C THR A 384 -55.48 -30.91 -19.66
N LYS A 385 -55.62 -29.57 -19.62
CA LYS A 385 -56.93 -28.89 -19.53
C LYS A 385 -56.81 -27.39 -19.83
N SER A 386 -57.61 -26.93 -20.80
CA SER A 386 -57.66 -25.54 -21.28
C SER A 386 -58.94 -24.85 -20.83
N VAL A 387 -58.87 -23.59 -20.39
CA VAL A 387 -59.93 -22.56 -20.56
C VAL A 387 -59.27 -21.17 -20.75
N LYS A 388 -59.87 -20.34 -21.60
CA LYS A 388 -59.58 -18.94 -21.98
C LYS A 388 -60.94 -18.26 -22.26
N PRO A 389 -61.05 -16.95 -22.55
CA PRO A 389 -60.48 -15.75 -21.90
C PRO A 389 -61.59 -14.69 -21.61
N SER A 390 -61.24 -13.45 -21.23
CA SER A 390 -62.10 -12.27 -21.43
C SER A 390 -61.27 -10.99 -21.57
N GLU A 391 -61.73 -10.05 -22.40
CA GLU A 391 -60.98 -8.91 -22.93
C GLU A 391 -61.27 -7.57 -22.19
N GLU A 392 -60.26 -6.69 -22.26
CA GLU A 392 -60.25 -5.23 -22.53
C GLU A 392 -61.29 -4.23 -21.97
N GLU A 393 -60.77 -3.14 -21.36
CA GLU A 393 -60.91 -1.71 -21.76
C GLU A 393 -60.17 -0.85 -20.69
N SER A 394 -59.11 -0.09 -20.98
CA SER A 394 -58.96 1.20 -21.72
C SER A 394 -58.88 2.42 -20.77
N ILE A 395 -58.05 3.42 -21.14
CA ILE A 395 -57.56 4.53 -20.27
C ILE A 395 -58.25 5.85 -20.67
N PRO A 396 -58.26 6.90 -19.81
CA PRO A 396 -57.39 8.04 -20.15
C PRO A 396 -56.74 8.79 -18.97
N THR A 397 -55.65 9.49 -19.27
CA THR A 397 -54.84 10.34 -18.36
C THR A 397 -55.12 11.83 -18.61
N VAL A 398 -55.33 12.66 -17.57
CA VAL A 398 -55.23 14.13 -17.66
C VAL A 398 -54.64 14.75 -16.38
N THR A 399 -53.88 15.82 -16.57
CA THR A 399 -53.07 16.64 -15.64
C THR A 399 -53.83 17.64 -14.75
N ASN A 400 -53.18 18.11 -13.66
CA ASN A 400 -53.06 19.53 -13.19
C ASN A 400 -52.16 19.52 -11.91
N GLN A 401 -51.17 20.41 -11.68
CA GLN A 401 -51.09 21.88 -11.60
C GLN A 401 -51.56 22.53 -10.26
N GLU A 402 -50.55 22.98 -9.49
CA GLU A 402 -50.41 24.19 -8.65
C GLU A 402 -51.39 24.59 -7.49
N ALA A 403 -50.77 24.69 -6.29
CA ALA A 403 -50.68 25.87 -5.39
C ALA A 403 -51.75 26.22 -4.30
N THR A 404 -51.36 25.96 -3.03
CA THR A 404 -51.47 26.87 -1.81
C THR A 404 -52.86 27.25 -1.22
N PRO A 405 -52.95 27.86 0.00
CA PRO A 405 -52.16 27.74 1.25
C PRO A 405 -53.00 27.70 2.59
N THR A 406 -52.33 27.55 3.75
CA THR A 406 -52.75 27.93 5.15
C THR A 406 -53.99 27.21 5.76
N ALA A 407 -54.17 27.02 7.08
CA ALA A 407 -53.40 27.22 8.35
C ALA A 407 -53.88 26.11 9.36
N THR A 408 -53.30 25.81 10.54
CA THR A 408 -53.24 26.63 11.77
C THR A 408 -52.57 25.86 12.93
N VAL A 409 -51.53 26.46 13.56
CA VAL A 409 -51.11 26.42 14.99
C VAL A 409 -51.32 25.17 15.87
N VAL A 410 -50.21 24.63 16.41
CA VAL A 410 -50.01 24.36 17.86
C VAL A 410 -48.58 24.84 18.24
N ALA A 411 -48.41 25.43 19.42
CA ALA A 411 -47.22 26.23 19.78
C ALA A 411 -46.08 25.48 20.49
N GLU A 412 -44.91 26.10 20.47
CA GLU A 412 -43.67 25.69 21.13
C GLU A 412 -43.74 25.83 22.67
N ASN A 413 -42.82 25.15 23.37
CA ASN A 413 -42.65 25.30 24.81
C ASN A 413 -41.16 25.58 25.13
N GLN A 414 -40.80 26.87 25.19
CA GLN A 414 -39.51 27.32 25.72
C GLN A 414 -39.75 27.96 27.10
N SER A 415 -38.96 27.56 28.11
CA SER A 415 -38.97 28.18 29.43
C SER A 415 -37.69 29.00 29.63
N SER A 416 -37.82 30.33 29.57
CA SER A 416 -36.81 31.27 30.04
C SER A 416 -37.08 31.65 31.52
N ILE A 417 -36.01 31.90 32.27
CA ILE A 417 -36.07 32.55 33.59
C ILE A 417 -35.27 33.85 33.46
N THR A 418 -35.90 34.97 33.82
CA THR A 418 -35.30 36.31 33.74
C THR A 418 -34.68 36.78 35.04
N THR A 419 -33.77 37.73 34.88
CA THR A 419 -32.89 38.41 35.83
C THR A 419 -33.61 39.27 36.88
N ALA A 420 -32.86 39.59 37.95
CA ALA A 420 -33.00 40.83 38.71
C ALA A 420 -31.61 41.48 38.88
N ASP A 421 -31.52 42.80 38.70
CA ASP A 421 -30.30 43.62 38.80
C ASP A 421 -29.87 43.89 40.26
N GLU A 422 -28.58 44.16 40.48
CA GLU A 422 -28.14 45.49 40.99
C GLU A 422 -26.60 45.71 40.95
N ASN A 423 -26.22 46.72 40.16
CA ASN A 423 -25.13 47.71 40.32
C ASN A 423 -23.63 47.37 40.62
N VAL A 424 -22.81 48.09 39.83
CA VAL A 424 -21.34 48.25 39.71
C VAL A 424 -20.97 49.52 40.54
N PRO A 425 -19.73 49.82 41.06
CA PRO A 425 -18.49 49.83 40.27
C PRO A 425 -17.11 49.55 40.93
N THR A 426 -16.14 49.51 40.02
CA THR A 426 -14.67 49.44 40.12
C THR A 426 -13.97 50.55 40.92
N GLN A 427 -12.80 50.21 41.53
CA GLN A 427 -11.58 51.05 41.59
C GLN A 427 -10.37 50.15 41.92
N GLU A 428 -9.35 50.10 41.06
CA GLU A 428 -8.06 50.84 41.12
C GLU A 428 -7.05 50.32 42.16
N ALA A 429 -5.83 50.05 41.67
CA ALA A 429 -4.65 49.79 42.50
C ALA A 429 -3.89 51.10 42.74
N PRO A 430 -3.13 51.18 43.84
CA PRO A 430 -1.84 51.87 43.77
C PRO A 430 -0.69 51.04 44.32
N THR A 431 0.44 51.16 43.63
CA THR A 431 1.78 50.87 44.14
C THR A 431 2.18 51.92 45.18
N GLU A 432 2.77 51.51 46.31
CA GLU A 432 3.82 52.29 46.95
C GLU A 432 4.75 51.41 47.80
N ALA A 433 5.97 51.90 48.05
CA ALA A 433 7.09 51.16 48.62
C ALA A 433 7.72 51.89 49.83
N MET A 434 8.72 51.27 50.46
CA MET A 434 9.38 51.66 51.72
C MET A 434 8.50 51.39 52.97
N ASN A 435 9.03 50.98 54.11
CA ASN A 435 10.37 51.25 54.68
C ASN A 435 10.87 50.08 55.58
N THR A 436 12.05 50.26 56.21
CA THR A 436 12.84 49.35 57.09
C THR A 436 13.76 48.36 56.34
N SER A 437 15.04 48.18 56.70
CA SER A 437 15.86 48.82 57.76
C SER A 437 17.35 48.89 57.39
N GLU A 438 18.08 49.74 58.12
CA GLU A 438 19.50 50.06 57.98
C GLU A 438 20.46 48.89 58.22
N THR A 439 21.68 48.94 57.67
CA THR A 439 22.94 48.89 58.46
C THR A 439 24.18 49.24 57.63
N SER A 440 24.94 50.21 58.15
CA SER A 440 26.41 50.41 58.05
C SER A 440 27.10 50.52 56.68
#